data_AF-A0A370JYM0-F1
#
_entry.id   AF-A0A370JYM0-F1
#
_cell.length_a   1.000
_cell.length_b   1.000
_cell.length_c   1.000
_cell.angle_alpha   90.00
_cell.angle_beta   90.00
_cell.angle_gamma   90.00
#
_symmetry.space_group_name_H-M   'P 1'
#
loop_
_entity.id
_entity.type
_entity.pdbx_description
1 polymer ?
#
loop_
_entity_poly.entity_id
_entity_poly.type
_entity_poly.pdbx_seq_one_letter_code
_entity_poly.pdbx_strand_id
1 'polypeptide(L)'
;MEFQFEWKRTGDILGDFVRLIFLLEEGLERLGAFPEGTLGQKMAQVEGYLQEQDGELVRGLWELIALRNRVIHERAPLSEENLRWASLRVARLLLFLERQGYYHWQELQLALEVLQDFPPPPPFRITVIEPPRAQAPNLPPGNRPLQVPGRSMAARPLELARRVFLWPKPLRRRA
;
A
#
# COMPACT_ATOMS: atom_id res chain seq x y z
N MET A 1 3.26 21.28 -12.75
CA MET A 1 2.33 20.31 -13.37
C MET A 1 1.61 19.66 -12.19
N GLU A 2 0.51 20.27 -11.76
CA GLU A 2 -0.28 19.73 -10.64
C GLU A 2 -1.04 18.52 -11.18
N PHE A 3 -0.67 17.32 -10.73
CA PHE A 3 -1.50 16.15 -10.94
C PHE A 3 -2.74 16.29 -10.05
N GLN A 4 -3.81 16.89 -10.57
CA GLN A 4 -5.15 16.71 -10.00
C GLN A 4 -5.55 15.26 -10.25
N PHE A 5 -5.15 14.36 -9.36
CA PHE A 5 -5.63 13.00 -9.34
C PHE A 5 -7.08 13.05 -8.89
N GLU A 6 -8.03 13.04 -9.84
CA GLU A 6 -9.44 12.98 -9.51
C GLU A 6 -9.73 11.62 -8.89
N TRP A 7 -9.81 11.59 -7.56
CA TRP A 7 -10.00 10.36 -6.80
C TRP A 7 -11.41 9.84 -7.08
N LYS A 8 -11.52 8.71 -7.79
CA LYS A 8 -12.80 8.07 -8.14
C LYS A 8 -12.68 6.57 -7.95
N ARG A 9 -13.69 5.97 -7.31
CA ARG A 9 -13.85 4.51 -7.25
C ARG A 9 -14.10 3.97 -8.64
N THR A 10 -13.49 2.83 -8.93
CA THR A 10 -13.54 2.20 -10.25
C THR A 10 -14.38 0.94 -10.28
N GLY A 11 -14.69 0.37 -9.11
CA GLY A 11 -15.37 -0.91 -8.98
C GLY A 11 -14.40 -2.10 -9.04
N ASP A 12 -13.13 -1.86 -9.37
CA ASP A 12 -12.05 -2.82 -9.16
C ASP A 12 -11.62 -2.76 -7.68
N ILE A 13 -11.92 -3.82 -6.93
CA ILE A 13 -11.64 -3.92 -5.49
C ILE A 13 -10.16 -3.68 -5.18
N LEU A 14 -9.24 -4.22 -5.99
CA LEU A 14 -7.81 -4.07 -5.73
C LEU A 14 -7.34 -2.65 -6.08
N GLY A 15 -7.74 -2.13 -7.23
CA GLY A 15 -7.44 -0.76 -7.63
C GLY A 15 -7.97 0.27 -6.64
N ASP A 16 -9.19 0.09 -6.15
CA ASP A 16 -9.82 0.97 -5.18
C ASP A 16 -9.15 0.88 -3.80
N PHE A 17 -8.66 -0.31 -3.42
CA PHE A 17 -7.83 -0.47 -2.23
C PHE A 17 -6.47 0.22 -2.36
N VAL A 18 -5.78 0.11 -3.50
CA VAL A 18 -4.49 0.79 -3.70
C VAL A 18 -4.67 2.30 -3.63
N ARG A 19 -5.73 2.83 -4.26
CA ARG A 19 -6.10 4.24 -4.13
C ARG A 19 -6.27 4.61 -2.67
N LEU A 20 -7.05 3.85 -1.90
CA LEU A 20 -7.30 4.08 -0.48
C LEU A 20 -6.01 4.20 0.34
N ILE A 21 -5.00 3.39 0.03
CA ILE A 21 -3.70 3.45 0.68
C ILE A 21 -2.96 4.75 0.37
N PHE A 22 -3.10 5.32 -0.84
CA PHE A 22 -2.53 6.64 -1.13
C PHE A 22 -3.16 7.76 -0.29
N LEU A 23 -4.47 7.72 -0.04
CA LEU A 23 -5.11 8.70 0.88
C LEU A 23 -4.59 8.56 2.30
N LEU A 24 -4.38 7.32 2.77
CA LEU A 24 -3.76 7.08 4.06
C LEU A 24 -2.35 7.68 4.10
N GLU A 25 -1.53 7.40 3.09
CA GLU A 25 -0.17 7.90 2.98
C GLU A 25 -0.11 9.43 3.00
N GLU A 26 -0.90 10.10 2.17
CA GLU A 26 -1.05 11.56 2.16
C GLU A 26 -1.52 12.09 3.52
N GLY A 27 -2.48 11.42 4.15
CA GLY A 27 -2.97 11.79 5.48
C GLY A 27 -1.87 11.75 6.55
N LEU A 28 -0.99 10.75 6.50
CA LEU A 28 0.16 10.66 7.42
C LEU A 28 1.22 11.73 7.10
N GLU A 29 1.46 12.04 5.83
CA GLU A 29 2.38 13.11 5.43
C GLU A 29 1.89 14.49 5.89
N ARG A 30 0.59 14.75 5.79
CA ARG A 30 -0.03 15.98 6.31
C ARG A 30 0.10 16.11 7.83
N LEU A 31 0.23 15.00 8.56
CA LEU A 31 0.54 15.00 10.00
C LEU A 31 2.01 15.24 10.32
N GLY A 32 2.86 15.34 9.30
CA GLY A 32 4.30 15.57 9.45
C GLY A 32 5.15 14.32 9.29
N ALA A 33 4.61 13.20 8.79
CA ALA A 33 5.46 12.10 8.34
C ALA A 33 6.28 12.53 7.12
N PHE A 34 7.54 12.11 7.04
CA PHE A 34 8.37 12.36 5.87
C PHE A 34 7.80 11.65 4.63
N PRO A 35 7.81 12.30 3.45
CA PRO A 35 7.32 11.70 2.20
C PRO A 35 8.10 10.44 1.79
N GLU A 36 9.36 10.33 2.19
CA GLU A 36 10.18 9.17 1.91
C GLU A 36 9.96 8.03 2.91
N GLY A 37 9.98 6.80 2.40
CA GLY A 37 9.94 5.58 3.21
C GLY A 37 8.67 4.76 3.02
N THR A 38 8.58 3.69 3.81
CA THR A 38 7.42 2.80 3.80
C THR A 38 6.26 3.36 4.61
N LEU A 39 5.04 2.94 4.31
CA LEU A 39 3.84 3.34 5.05
C LEU A 39 3.95 3.07 6.56
N GLY A 40 4.60 1.96 6.96
CA GLY A 40 4.86 1.66 8.37
C GLY A 40 5.86 2.62 9.03
N GLN A 41 6.88 3.07 8.29
CA GLN A 41 7.81 4.08 8.79
C GLN A 41 7.13 5.43 8.96
N LYS A 42 6.25 5.81 8.03
CA LYS A 42 5.43 7.04 8.12
C LYS A 42 4.50 6.99 9.34
N MET A 43 3.81 5.86 9.53
CA MET A 43 2.93 5.66 10.69
C MET A 43 3.69 5.78 12.01
N ALA A 44 4.86 5.15 12.14
CA ALA A 44 5.67 5.20 13.36
C ALA A 44 6.13 6.62 13.74
N GLN A 45 6.28 7.53 12.77
CA GLN A 45 6.68 8.92 13.04
C GLN A 45 5.56 9.73 13.69
N VAL A 46 4.31 9.48 13.30
CA VAL A 46 3.13 10.22 13.79
C VAL A 46 2.34 9.47 14.85
N GLU A 47 2.72 8.22 15.13
CA GLU A 47 2.04 7.32 16.08
C GLU A 47 1.91 7.94 17.47
N GLY A 48 2.98 8.53 18.02
CA GLY A 48 2.92 9.12 19.35
C GLY A 48 1.84 10.21 19.46
N TYR A 49 1.80 11.11 18.47
CA TYR A 49 0.79 12.17 18.41
C TYR A 49 -0.63 11.59 18.25
N LEU A 50 -0.81 10.63 17.33
CA LEU A 50 -2.11 10.00 17.14
C LEU A 50 -2.57 9.19 18.37
N GLN A 51 -1.64 8.56 19.08
CA GLN A 51 -1.92 7.74 20.25
C GLN A 51 -2.44 8.59 21.43
N GLU A 52 -1.93 9.80 21.59
CA GLU A 52 -2.42 10.76 22.59
C GLU A 52 -3.85 11.22 22.33
N GLN A 53 -4.28 11.22 21.06
CA GLN A 53 -5.60 11.69 20.65
C GLN A 53 -6.63 10.55 20.55
N ASP A 54 -6.25 9.43 19.93
CA ASP A 54 -7.14 8.31 19.64
C ASP A 54 -6.37 6.99 19.43
N GLY A 55 -6.14 6.24 20.51
CA GLY A 55 -5.46 4.94 20.44
C GLY A 55 -6.20 3.86 19.64
N GLU A 56 -7.53 3.96 19.52
CA GLU A 56 -8.33 3.06 18.67
C GLU A 56 -8.08 3.32 17.18
N LEU A 57 -7.91 4.58 16.80
CA LEU A 57 -7.49 4.96 15.45
C LEU A 57 -6.10 4.39 15.14
N VAL A 58 -5.12 4.56 16.02
CA VAL A 58 -3.76 4.03 15.83
C VAL A 58 -3.77 2.52 15.58
N ARG A 59 -4.46 1.76 16.42
CA ARG A 59 -4.60 0.31 16.24
C ARG A 59 -5.22 -0.03 14.88
N GLY A 60 -6.30 0.65 14.51
CA GLY A 60 -6.97 0.44 13.22
C GLY A 60 -6.09 0.77 12.02
N LEU A 61 -5.24 1.80 12.11
CA LEU A 61 -4.29 2.16 11.05
C LEU A 61 -3.17 1.12 10.92
N TRP A 62 -2.62 0.61 12.02
CA TRP A 62 -1.65 -0.49 11.98
C TRP A 62 -2.25 -1.78 11.39
N GLU A 63 -3.48 -2.12 11.76
CA GLU A 63 -4.22 -3.25 11.16
C GLU A 63 -4.41 -3.06 9.65
N LEU A 64 -4.68 -1.83 9.20
CA LEU A 64 -4.81 -1.50 7.78
C LEU A 64 -3.46 -1.62 7.05
N ILE A 65 -2.36 -1.19 7.65
CA ILE A 65 -1.01 -1.37 7.10
C ILE A 65 -0.67 -2.87 6.98
N ALA A 66 -1.03 -3.67 7.99
CA ALA A 66 -0.85 -5.12 7.95
C ALA A 66 -1.73 -5.79 6.87
N LEU A 67 -2.97 -5.33 6.68
CA LEU A 67 -3.82 -5.76 5.57
C LEU A 67 -3.18 -5.41 4.22
N ARG A 68 -2.70 -4.17 4.06
CA ARG A 68 -2.02 -3.71 2.84
C ARG A 68 -0.84 -4.60 2.51
N ASN A 69 0.00 -4.94 3.49
CA ASN A 69 1.15 -5.79 3.25
C ASN A 69 0.75 -7.20 2.79
N ARG A 70 -0.29 -7.79 3.39
CA ARG A 70 -0.83 -9.09 2.94
C ARG A 70 -1.37 -9.03 1.52
N VAL A 71 -2.17 -8.01 1.19
CA VAL A 71 -2.77 -7.87 -0.15
C VAL A 71 -1.71 -7.58 -1.22
N ILE A 72 -0.78 -6.66 -0.97
CA ILE A 72 0.17 -6.18 -1.98
C ILE A 72 1.40 -7.09 -2.09
N HIS A 73 1.96 -7.54 -0.97
CA HIS A 73 3.20 -8.33 -0.98
C HIS A 73 2.95 -9.83 -1.02
N GLU A 74 1.93 -10.30 -0.28
CA GLU A 74 1.59 -11.73 -0.22
C GLU A 74 0.53 -12.12 -1.25
N ARG A 75 0.00 -11.15 -2.01
CA ARG A 75 -1.04 -11.33 -3.04
C ARG A 75 -2.30 -11.99 -2.47
N ALA A 76 -2.60 -11.71 -1.19
CA ALA A 76 -3.79 -12.22 -0.55
C ALA A 76 -5.05 -11.66 -1.24
N PRO A 77 -6.11 -12.48 -1.41
CA PRO A 77 -7.37 -11.99 -1.96
C PRO A 77 -7.98 -10.93 -1.03
N LEU A 78 -8.50 -9.86 -1.62
CA LEU A 78 -9.18 -8.80 -0.89
C LEU A 78 -10.69 -8.94 -1.06
N SER A 79 -11.43 -9.01 0.05
CA SER A 79 -12.89 -9.00 0.07
C SER A 79 -13.43 -7.58 0.10
N GLU A 80 -14.68 -7.40 -0.35
CA GLU A 80 -15.38 -6.12 -0.22
C GLU A 80 -15.56 -5.67 1.24
N GLU A 81 -15.74 -6.63 2.15
CA GLU A 81 -15.84 -6.34 3.58
C GLU A 81 -14.55 -5.71 4.12
N ASN A 82 -13.40 -6.26 3.73
CA ASN A 82 -12.11 -5.69 4.09
C ASN A 82 -11.91 -4.30 3.49
N LEU A 83 -12.36 -4.07 2.25
CA LEU A 83 -12.30 -2.75 1.62
C LEU A 83 -13.22 -1.73 2.32
N ARG A 84 -14.43 -2.12 2.70
CA ARG A 84 -15.36 -1.30 3.50
C ARG A 84 -14.75 -0.95 4.85
N TRP A 85 -14.23 -1.95 5.55
CA TRP A 85 -13.55 -1.76 6.83
C TRP A 85 -12.36 -0.81 6.72
N ALA A 86 -11.52 -0.99 5.69
CA ALA A 86 -10.37 -0.12 5.44
C ALA A 86 -10.81 1.33 5.17
N SER A 87 -11.88 1.50 4.38
CA SER A 87 -12.42 2.81 4.03
C SER A 87 -12.89 3.58 5.26
N LEU A 88 -13.51 2.90 6.22
CA LEU A 88 -13.91 3.50 7.50
C LEU A 88 -12.72 3.99 8.33
N ARG A 89 -11.59 3.26 8.31
CA ARG A 89 -10.37 3.67 9.04
C ARG A 89 -9.73 4.91 8.41
N VAL A 90 -9.65 4.97 7.08
CA VAL A 90 -9.16 6.17 6.40
C VAL A 90 -10.11 7.34 6.60
N ALA A 91 -11.43 7.14 6.52
CA ALA A 91 -12.40 8.20 6.79
C ALA A 91 -12.25 8.77 8.22
N ARG A 92 -12.02 7.92 9.23
CA ARG A 92 -11.76 8.38 10.61
C ARG A 92 -10.46 9.21 10.71
N LEU A 93 -9.41 8.82 10.01
CA LEU A 93 -8.18 9.62 9.91
C LEU A 93 -8.47 10.97 9.25
N LEU A 94 -9.14 10.99 8.10
CA LEU A 94 -9.43 12.24 7.39
C LEU A 94 -10.30 13.20 8.21
N LEU A 95 -11.31 12.69 8.92
CA LEU A 95 -12.11 13.47 9.87
C LEU A 95 -11.27 14.01 11.03
N PHE A 96 -10.31 13.22 11.52
CA PHE A 96 -9.36 13.70 12.52
C PHE A 96 -8.50 14.85 11.96
N LEU A 97 -7.99 14.73 10.73
CA LEU A 97 -7.17 15.77 10.10
C LEU A 97 -7.93 17.08 9.88
N GLU A 98 -9.20 17.01 9.49
CA GLU A 98 -10.04 18.19 9.36
C GLU A 98 -10.26 18.89 10.70
N ARG A 99 -10.50 18.15 11.78
CA ARG A 99 -10.63 18.72 13.13
C ARG A 99 -9.35 19.43 13.60
N GLN A 100 -8.19 19.05 13.08
CA GLN A 100 -6.91 19.70 13.36
C GLN A 100 -6.58 20.83 12.38
N GLY A 101 -7.42 21.07 11.36
CA GLY A 101 -7.23 22.11 10.36
C GLY A 101 -6.29 21.74 9.20
N TYR A 102 -5.94 20.46 9.03
CA TYR A 102 -5.07 19.99 7.93
C TYR A 102 -5.81 19.75 6.60
N TYR A 103 -7.13 19.86 6.60
CA TYR A 103 -7.96 19.78 5.40
C TYR A 103 -8.94 20.95 5.37
N HIS A 104 -9.13 21.53 4.18
CA HIS A 104 -10.32 22.32 3.92
C HIS A 104 -11.53 21.40 3.76
N TRP A 105 -12.67 21.80 4.34
CA TRP A 105 -13.90 20.99 4.33
C TRP A 105 -14.31 20.51 2.93
N GLN A 106 -14.09 21.32 1.90
CA GLN A 106 -14.39 20.98 0.50
C GLN A 106 -13.50 19.84 -0.04
N GLU A 107 -12.21 19.85 0.28
CA GLU A 107 -11.29 18.76 -0.08
C GLU A 107 -11.66 17.46 0.66
N LEU A 108 -12.01 17.58 1.94
CA LEU A 108 -12.45 16.44 2.74
C LEU A 108 -13.74 15.82 2.19
N GLN A 109 -14.73 16.64 1.81
CA GLN A 109 -16.01 16.13 1.29
C GLN A 109 -15.81 15.29 0.03
N LEU A 110 -14.98 15.76 -0.91
CA LEU A 110 -14.66 14.99 -2.11
C LEU A 110 -14.01 13.64 -1.77
N ALA A 111 -13.06 13.63 -0.82
CA ALA A 111 -12.44 12.38 -0.37
C ALA A 111 -13.46 11.44 0.31
N LEU A 112 -14.33 11.95 1.17
CA LEU A 112 -15.31 11.15 1.91
C LEU A 112 -16.43 10.59 1.01
N GLU A 113 -16.93 11.36 0.06
CA GLU A 113 -17.95 10.92 -0.90
C GLU A 113 -17.47 9.69 -1.68
N VAL A 114 -16.21 9.70 -2.11
CA VAL A 114 -15.64 8.58 -2.85
C VAL A 114 -15.42 7.35 -1.97
N LEU A 115 -15.31 7.50 -0.66
CA LEU A 115 -15.22 6.35 0.25
C LEU A 115 -16.57 5.65 0.46
N GLN A 116 -17.68 6.34 0.19
CA GLN A 116 -19.04 5.81 0.38
C GLN A 116 -19.53 5.00 -0.83
N ASP A 117 -19.21 5.44 -2.05
CA ASP A 117 -19.75 4.82 -3.26
C ASP A 117 -18.94 3.59 -3.71
N PHE A 118 -19.62 2.45 -3.86
CA PHE A 118 -19.05 1.22 -4.43
C PHE A 118 -19.69 0.99 -5.80
N PRO A 119 -19.18 1.63 -6.87
CA PRO A 119 -19.69 1.41 -8.20
C PRO A 119 -19.51 -0.07 -8.58
N PRO A 120 -20.42 -0.63 -9.41
CA PRO A 120 -20.30 -2.01 -9.83
C PRO A 120 -18.97 -2.23 -10.55
N PRO A 121 -18.37 -3.43 -10.44
CA PRO A 121 -17.11 -3.73 -11.12
C PRO A 121 -17.25 -3.47 -12.62
N PRO A 122 -16.21 -2.91 -13.27
CA PRO A 122 -16.28 -2.62 -14.68
C PRO A 122 -16.50 -3.94 -15.45
N PRO A 123 -17.34 -3.95 -16.49
CA PRO A 123 -17.60 -5.17 -17.24
C PRO A 123 -16.29 -5.71 -17.81
N PHE A 124 -16.03 -7.00 -17.57
CA PHE A 124 -14.85 -7.66 -18.10
C PHE A 124 -14.86 -7.60 -19.63
N ARG A 125 -13.86 -6.91 -20.20
CA ARG A 125 -13.67 -6.86 -21.65
C ARG A 125 -12.57 -7.84 -22.03
N ILE A 126 -12.97 -8.98 -22.61
CA ILE A 126 -12.01 -9.85 -23.29
C ILE A 126 -11.48 -9.08 -24.49
N THR A 127 -10.28 -8.53 -24.35
CA THR A 127 -9.57 -7.96 -25.51
C THR A 127 -8.93 -9.13 -26.23
N VAL A 128 -9.66 -9.75 -27.15
CA VAL A 128 -9.07 -10.71 -28.09
C VAL A 128 -8.15 -9.90 -28.99
N ILE A 129 -6.85 -9.93 -28.70
CA ILE A 129 -5.84 -9.39 -29.61
C ILE A 129 -5.84 -10.35 -30.80
N GLU A 130 -6.42 -9.92 -31.92
CA GLU A 130 -6.37 -10.69 -33.17
C GLU A 130 -4.89 -10.98 -33.50
N PRO A 131 -4.52 -12.21 -33.91
CA PRO A 131 -3.14 -12.60 -34.22
C PRO A 131 -2.33 -11.61 -35.08
N PRO A 132 -2.89 -10.93 -36.11
CA PRO A 132 -2.13 -9.94 -36.88
C PRO A 132 -1.77 -8.67 -36.08
N ARG A 133 -2.47 -8.36 -35.00
CA ARG A 133 -2.16 -7.22 -34.10
C ARG A 133 -1.21 -7.58 -32.96
N ALA A 134 -0.96 -8.88 -32.74
CA ALA A 134 0.03 -9.37 -31.80
C ALA A 134 1.46 -9.38 -32.37
N GLN A 135 1.65 -8.89 -33.60
CA GLN A 135 2.98 -8.78 -34.19
C GLN A 135 3.81 -7.76 -33.42
N ALA A 136 4.98 -8.20 -32.97
CA ALA A 136 5.97 -7.30 -32.40
C ALA A 136 6.25 -6.17 -33.42
N PRO A 137 6.42 -4.91 -32.96
CA PRO A 137 6.85 -3.85 -33.85
C PRO A 137 8.13 -4.29 -34.56
N ASN A 138 8.17 -4.13 -35.90
CA ASN A 138 9.35 -4.37 -36.72
C ASN A 138 10.41 -3.32 -36.37
N LEU A 139 11.08 -3.52 -35.24
CA LEU A 139 12.27 -2.78 -34.88
C LEU A 139 13.42 -3.32 -35.74
N PRO A 140 14.21 -2.45 -36.39
CA PRO A 140 15.43 -2.91 -37.04
C PRO A 140 16.29 -3.66 -36.01
N PRO A 141 16.98 -4.74 -36.39
CA PRO A 141 17.84 -5.48 -35.46
C PRO A 141 18.90 -4.53 -34.92
N GLY A 142 18.66 -3.99 -33.73
CA GLY A 142 19.64 -3.23 -32.98
C GLY A 142 20.77 -4.19 -32.66
N ASN A 143 21.90 -4.03 -33.34
CA ASN A 143 23.13 -4.76 -33.06
C ASN A 143 23.62 -4.43 -31.65
N ARG A 144 23.10 -5.16 -30.66
CA ARG A 144 23.74 -5.43 -29.37
C ARG A 144 23.02 -6.63 -28.75
N PRO A 145 23.57 -7.84 -28.83
CA PRO A 145 23.15 -8.87 -27.88
C PRO A 145 23.31 -8.29 -26.47
N LEU A 146 22.31 -8.52 -25.61
CA LEU A 146 22.46 -8.30 -24.18
C LEU A 146 23.78 -8.93 -23.77
N GLN A 147 24.74 -8.12 -23.29
CA GLN A 147 25.98 -8.65 -22.77
C GLN A 147 25.60 -9.53 -21.58
N VAL A 148 25.67 -10.84 -21.77
CA VAL A 148 25.62 -11.79 -20.66
C VAL A 148 26.76 -11.37 -19.75
N PRO A 149 26.49 -10.96 -18.49
CA PRO A 149 27.57 -10.58 -17.59
C PRO A 149 28.53 -11.77 -17.51
N GLY A 150 29.80 -11.51 -17.81
CA GLY A 150 30.84 -12.52 -17.75
C GLY A 150 30.84 -13.22 -16.39
N ARG A 151 31.21 -14.49 -16.39
CA ARG A 151 31.24 -15.41 -15.23
C ARG A 151 32.10 -14.96 -14.03
N SER A 152 32.55 -13.70 -13.97
CA SER A 152 33.31 -13.11 -12.86
C SER A 152 32.46 -12.40 -11.82
N MET A 153 31.14 -12.20 -12.03
CA MET A 153 30.25 -11.94 -10.88
C MET A 153 29.95 -13.26 -10.19
N ALA A 154 30.90 -13.66 -9.34
CA ALA A 154 30.68 -14.70 -8.34
C ALA A 154 29.32 -14.44 -7.69
N ALA A 155 28.47 -15.47 -7.71
CA ALA A 155 27.24 -15.48 -6.95
C ALA A 155 27.59 -15.08 -5.51
N ARG A 156 27.25 -13.85 -5.12
CA ARG A 156 27.21 -13.53 -3.70
C ARG A 156 26.11 -14.43 -3.14
N PRO A 157 26.40 -15.37 -2.23
CA PRO A 157 25.34 -16.10 -1.58
C PRO A 157 24.44 -15.07 -0.91
N LEU A 158 23.17 -15.05 -1.29
CA LEU A 158 22.14 -14.37 -0.51
C LEU A 158 22.22 -15.02 0.88
N GLU A 159 22.79 -14.33 1.85
CA GLU A 159 22.71 -14.76 3.24
C GLU A 159 21.22 -14.80 3.60
N LEU A 160 20.67 -16.02 3.59
CA LEU A 160 19.47 -16.30 4.35
C LEU A 160 19.81 -15.97 5.80
N ALA A 161 19.24 -14.88 6.32
CA ALA A 161 19.31 -14.57 7.74
C ALA A 161 18.76 -15.77 8.52
N ARG A 162 19.66 -16.64 8.99
CA ARG A 162 19.31 -17.73 9.90
C ARG A 162 18.85 -17.07 11.19
N ARG A 163 17.53 -17.06 11.43
CA ARG A 163 16.96 -16.81 12.75
C ARG A 163 17.62 -17.78 13.73
N VAL A 164 18.49 -17.28 14.58
CA VAL A 164 18.99 -18.03 15.73
C VAL A 164 17.83 -18.15 16.71
N PHE A 165 17.11 -19.25 16.63
CA PHE A 165 16.13 -19.63 17.64
C PHE A 165 16.92 -20.12 18.87
N LEU A 166 17.27 -19.18 19.77
CA LEU A 166 17.85 -19.52 21.06
C LEU A 166 16.76 -20.11 21.95
N TRP A 167 16.69 -21.44 21.98
CA TRP A 167 15.95 -22.16 23.01
C TRP A 167 16.69 -22.01 24.34
N PRO A 168 16.07 -21.52 25.42
CA PRO A 168 16.73 -21.47 26.72
C PRO A 168 16.93 -22.90 27.25
N LYS A 169 18.17 -23.26 27.58
CA LYS A 169 18.50 -24.51 28.28
C LYS A 169 17.93 -24.46 29.70
N PRO A 170 17.41 -25.58 30.25
CA PRO A 170 16.92 -25.62 31.61
C PRO A 170 18.08 -25.52 32.61
N LEU A 171 17.90 -24.65 33.61
CA LEU A 171 18.77 -24.50 34.78
C LEU A 171 18.85 -25.82 35.55
N ARG A 172 20.01 -26.49 35.50
CA ARG A 172 20.32 -27.56 36.46
C ARG A 172 20.53 -26.92 37.84
N ARG A 173 19.62 -27.22 38.75
CA ARG A 173 19.77 -27.02 40.20
C ARG A 173 21.05 -27.73 40.65
N ARG A 174 21.94 -27.01 41.35
CA ARG A 174 22.95 -27.63 42.22
C ARG A 174 22.35 -27.73 43.62
N ALA A 175 22.42 -28.95 44.16
CA ALA A 175 22.45 -29.18 45.59
C ALA A 175 23.85 -28.83 46.12
#